data_AF-A0A1W9I5J4-F1
#
_entry.id   AF-A0A1W9I5J4-F1
#
_cell.length_a   1.000
_cell.length_b   1.000
_cell.length_c   1.000
_cell.angle_alpha   90.00
_cell.angle_beta   90.00
_cell.angle_gamma   90.00
#
_symmetry.space_group_name_H-M   'P 1'
#
loop_
_entity.id
_entity.type
_entity.pdbx_description
1 polymer ?
#
loop_
_entity_poly.entity_id
_entity_poly.type
_entity_poly.pdbx_seq_one_letter_code
_entity_poly.pdbx_strand_id
1 'polypeptide(L)'
;MESMSKTFGEVLKQLMSERNLSVSQLAKAINCPPKTVQEWLGPHGRVPRDLDVLKRLAQHFNCSTHSLLFGEEDPRGILGDILEKTEIHTGLYEITIKKVKTGGHK
;
A
#
# COMPACT_ATOMS: atom_id res chain seq x y z
N MET A 1 -6.94 -14.10 21.80
CA MET A 1 -6.56 -12.70 21.46
C MET A 1 -7.34 -12.34 20.21
N GLU A 2 -8.38 -11.52 20.34
CA GLU A 2 -9.07 -10.94 19.18
C GLU A 2 -8.03 -10.15 18.38
N SER A 3 -7.74 -10.59 17.17
CA SER A 3 -7.05 -9.76 16.19
C SER A 3 -7.97 -8.57 15.93
N MET A 4 -7.61 -7.38 16.39
CA MET A 4 -8.32 -6.16 16.02
C MET A 4 -8.08 -5.91 14.53
N SER A 5 -8.95 -6.46 13.68
CA SER A 5 -8.99 -6.13 12.26
C SER A 5 -9.31 -4.64 12.13
N LYS A 6 -8.38 -3.86 11.56
CA LYS A 6 -8.60 -2.44 11.31
C LYS A 6 -9.63 -2.28 10.21
N THR A 7 -10.48 -1.28 10.33
CA THR A 7 -11.37 -0.88 9.24
C THR A 7 -10.56 -0.20 8.12
N PHE A 8 -11.07 -0.26 6.88
CA PHE A 8 -10.47 0.45 5.74
C PHE A 8 -10.19 1.93 6.05
N GLY A 9 -11.12 2.60 6.73
CA GLY A 9 -10.97 4.02 7.07
C GLY A 9 -9.86 4.31 8.08
N GLU A 10 -9.59 3.37 8.99
CA GLU A 10 -8.46 3.44 9.92
C GLU A 10 -7.13 3.14 9.22
N VAL A 11 -7.10 2.13 8.34
CA VAL A 11 -5.93 1.82 7.51
C VAL A 11 -5.56 3.00 6.62
N LEU A 12 -6.54 3.59 5.93
CA LEU A 12 -6.33 4.74 5.08
C LEU A 12 -5.80 5.94 5.87
N LYS A 13 -6.38 6.22 7.04
CA LYS A 13 -5.93 7.30 7.93
C LYS A 13 -4.49 7.09 8.38
N GLN A 14 -4.12 5.86 8.72
CA GLN A 14 -2.75 5.50 9.09
C GLN A 14 -1.78 5.74 7.93
N LEU A 15 -2.07 5.21 6.73
CA LEU A 15 -1.24 5.39 5.54
C LEU A 15 -1.04 6.86 5.16
N MET A 16 -2.09 7.67 5.30
CA MET A 16 -2.00 9.13 5.13
C MET A 16 -1.06 9.76 6.17
N SER A 17 -1.18 9.35 7.43
CA SER A 17 -0.36 9.89 8.52
C SER A 17 1.13 9.54 8.35
N GLU A 18 1.44 8.32 7.95
CA GLU A 18 2.82 7.86 7.69
C GLU A 18 3.50 8.66 6.58
N ARG A 19 2.71 9.16 5.62
CA ARG A 19 3.19 9.97 4.49
C ARG A 19 2.96 11.47 4.66
N ASN A 20 2.50 11.89 5.84
CA ASN A 20 2.14 13.27 6.15
C ASN A 20 1.21 13.91 5.10
N LEU A 21 0.22 13.15 4.64
CA LEU A 21 -0.74 13.56 3.61
C LEU A 21 -2.02 14.14 4.23
N SER A 22 -2.43 15.30 3.73
CA SER A 22 -3.76 15.83 3.95
C SER A 22 -4.79 15.20 2.99
N VAL A 23 -6.08 15.32 3.34
CA VAL A 23 -7.21 14.86 2.51
C VAL A 23 -7.15 15.45 1.10
N SER A 24 -6.85 16.74 0.97
CA SER A 24 -6.79 17.41 -0.33
C SER A 24 -5.62 16.94 -1.19
N GLN A 25 -4.46 16.69 -0.58
CA GLN A 25 -3.30 16.13 -1.28
C GLN A 25 -3.57 14.73 -1.79
N LEU A 26 -4.15 13.85 -0.96
CA LEU A 26 -4.53 12.51 -1.38
C LEU A 26 -5.57 12.58 -2.51
N ALA A 27 -6.64 13.33 -2.32
CA ALA A 27 -7.71 13.48 -3.30
C ALA A 27 -7.19 13.93 -4.67
N LYS A 28 -6.26 14.88 -4.70
CA LYS A 28 -5.57 15.32 -5.91
C LYS A 28 -4.72 14.20 -6.52
N ALA A 29 -3.96 13.46 -5.71
CA ALA A 29 -3.09 12.40 -6.17
C ALA A 29 -3.85 11.22 -6.82
N ILE A 30 -5.02 10.87 -6.28
CA ILE A 30 -5.87 9.79 -6.80
C ILE A 30 -7.01 10.30 -7.70
N ASN A 31 -6.99 11.58 -8.07
CA ASN A 31 -7.98 12.22 -8.93
C ASN A 31 -9.44 11.95 -8.51
N CYS A 32 -9.80 12.35 -7.28
CA CYS A 32 -11.16 12.28 -6.79
C CYS A 32 -11.52 13.52 -5.95
N PRO A 33 -12.81 13.78 -5.68
CA PRO A 33 -13.22 14.88 -4.81
C PRO A 33 -12.71 14.68 -3.36
N PRO A 34 -12.21 15.73 -2.68
CA PRO A 34 -11.77 15.65 -1.28
C PRO A 34 -12.86 15.14 -0.31
N LYS A 35 -14.13 15.48 -0.59
CA LYS A 35 -15.28 14.98 0.17
C LYS A 35 -15.35 13.45 0.14
N THR A 36 -15.06 12.84 -1.00
CA THR A 36 -15.07 11.38 -1.16
C THR A 36 -14.00 10.74 -0.27
N VAL A 37 -12.81 11.32 -0.21
CA VAL A 37 -11.75 10.87 0.72
C VAL A 37 -12.20 11.02 2.17
N GLN A 38 -12.84 12.13 2.52
CA GLN A 38 -13.32 12.37 3.89
C GLN A 38 -14.40 11.35 4.32
N GLU A 39 -15.28 10.94 3.41
CA GLU A 39 -16.30 9.90 3.65
C GLU A 39 -15.71 8.50 3.93
N TRP A 40 -14.46 8.28 3.54
CA TRP A 40 -13.75 7.03 3.79
C TRP A 40 -13.03 6.99 5.14
N LEU A 41 -12.72 8.14 5.73
CA LEU A 41 -11.89 8.19 6.93
C LEU A 41 -12.68 7.89 8.20
N GLY A 42 -12.02 7.20 9.14
CA GLY A 42 -12.53 6.92 10.48
C GLY A 42 -13.15 5.52 10.66
N PRO A 43 -13.60 5.19 11.87
CA PRO A 43 -14.03 3.83 12.25
C PRO A 43 -15.29 3.34 11.53
N HIS A 44 -16.09 4.27 11.00
CA HIS A 44 -17.32 3.99 10.26
C HIS A 44 -17.26 4.53 8.82
N GLY A 45 -16.04 4.77 8.33
CA GLY A 45 -15.80 5.24 6.98
C GLY A 45 -16.25 4.23 5.92
N ARG A 46 -16.73 4.73 4.79
CA ARG A 46 -17.18 3.88 3.69
C ARG A 46 -16.00 3.32 2.91
N VAL A 47 -16.19 2.14 2.34
CA VAL A 47 -15.24 1.58 1.35
C VAL A 47 -15.56 2.13 -0.04
N PRO A 48 -14.55 2.46 -0.87
CA PRO A 48 -14.74 2.86 -2.26
C PRO A 48 -15.52 1.79 -3.02
N ARG A 49 -16.63 2.19 -3.65
CA ARG A 49 -17.41 1.32 -4.54
C ARG A 49 -16.85 1.27 -5.96
N ASP A 50 -16.06 2.27 -6.32
CA ASP A 50 -15.37 2.36 -7.59
C ASP A 50 -14.03 1.61 -7.51
N LEU A 51 -13.89 0.56 -8.31
CA LEU A 51 -12.69 -0.27 -8.38
C LEU A 51 -11.49 0.50 -8.95
N ASP A 52 -11.71 1.46 -9.83
CA ASP A 52 -10.62 2.27 -10.38
C ASP A 52 -10.03 3.19 -9.32
N VAL A 53 -10.87 3.72 -8.42
CA VAL A 53 -10.42 4.50 -7.26
C VAL A 53 -9.61 3.62 -6.31
N LEU A 54 -10.10 2.41 -6.01
CA LEU A 54 -9.40 1.46 -5.15
C LEU A 54 -8.03 1.08 -5.73
N LYS A 55 -7.96 0.84 -7.05
CA LYS A 55 -6.70 0.59 -7.76
C LYS A 55 -5.74 1.76 -7.64
N ARG A 56 -6.20 3.00 -7.84
CA ARG A 56 -5.36 4.21 -7.70
C ARG A 56 -4.85 4.40 -6.28
N LEU A 57 -5.67 4.11 -5.27
CA LEU A 57 -5.24 4.12 -3.86
C LEU A 57 -4.12 3.10 -3.62
N ALA A 58 -4.33 1.84 -4.00
CA ALA A 58 -3.35 0.78 -3.85
C ALA A 58 -2.02 1.12 -4.56
N GLN A 59 -2.09 1.66 -5.77
CA GLN A 59 -0.92 2.13 -6.52
C GLN A 59 -0.23 3.32 -5.84
N HIS A 60 -1.00 4.31 -5.37
CA HIS A 60 -0.45 5.48 -4.68
C HIS A 60 0.31 5.08 -3.41
N PHE A 61 -0.27 4.17 -2.62
CA PHE A 61 0.34 3.66 -1.39
C PHE A 61 1.31 2.49 -1.61
N ASN A 62 1.50 2.05 -2.85
CA ASN A 62 2.36 0.93 -3.22
C ASN A 62 2.09 -0.32 -2.35
N CYS A 63 0.82 -0.67 -2.20
CA CYS A 63 0.36 -1.79 -1.39
C CYS A 63 -0.68 -2.62 -2.14
N SER A 64 -0.96 -3.84 -1.67
CA SER A 64 -2.03 -4.66 -2.25
C SER A 64 -3.40 -4.15 -1.82
N THR A 65 -4.44 -4.43 -2.61
CA THR A 65 -5.81 -4.12 -2.21
C THR A 65 -6.21 -4.87 -0.93
N HIS A 66 -5.66 -6.06 -0.69
CA HIS A 66 -5.87 -6.80 0.56
C HIS A 66 -5.39 -6.01 1.77
N SER A 67 -4.13 -5.57 1.72
CA SER A 67 -3.54 -4.77 2.81
C SER A 67 -4.23 -3.44 3.03
N LEU A 68 -4.68 -2.79 1.94
CA LEU A 68 -5.42 -1.55 2.02
C LEU A 68 -6.79 -1.72 2.69
N LEU A 69 -7.49 -2.83 2.39
CA LEU A 69 -8.86 -3.07 2.87
C LEU A 69 -8.92 -3.64 4.30
N PHE A 70 -7.97 -4.51 4.64
CA PHE A 70 -8.01 -5.30 5.87
C PHE A 70 -6.91 -4.93 6.87
N GLY A 71 -5.89 -4.17 6.45
CA GLY A 71 -4.80 -3.75 7.32
C GLY A 71 -3.81 -4.87 7.68
N GLU A 72 -3.81 -5.95 6.92
CA GLU A 72 -2.93 -7.12 7.08
C GLU A 72 -2.20 -7.44 5.78
N GLU A 73 -1.07 -8.14 5.84
CA GLU A 73 -0.37 -8.57 4.63
C GLU A 73 -1.23 -9.54 3.82
N ASP A 74 -1.09 -9.49 2.49
CA ASP A 74 -1.77 -10.44 1.62
C ASP A 74 -1.14 -11.82 1.81
N PRO A 75 -1.87 -12.84 2.30
CA PRO A 75 -1.31 -14.17 2.52
C PRO A 75 -0.90 -14.85 1.21
N ARG A 76 -1.36 -14.35 0.05
CA ARG A 76 -0.97 -14.84 -1.28
C ARG A 76 0.10 -13.95 -1.93
N GLY A 77 0.73 -13.08 -1.15
CA GLY A 77 1.82 -12.24 -1.61
C GLY A 77 3.00 -13.10 -2.06
N ILE A 78 3.55 -12.78 -3.24
CA ILE A 78 4.68 -13.50 -3.83
C ILE A 78 5.86 -13.62 -2.85
N LEU A 79 6.09 -12.60 -2.02
CA LEU A 79 7.15 -12.63 -1.00
C LEU A 79 6.88 -13.64 0.11
N GLY A 80 5.63 -13.81 0.55
CA GLY A 80 5.26 -14.83 1.55
C GLY A 80 5.53 -16.23 1.01
N ASP A 81 5.10 -16.51 -0.22
CA ASP A 81 5.37 -17.78 -0.90
C ASP A 81 6.87 -18.04 -1.10
N ILE A 82 7.65 -17.01 -1.47
CA ILE A 82 9.10 -17.13 -1.65
C ILE A 82 9.76 -17.39 -0.29
N LEU A 83 9.38 -16.67 0.77
CA LEU A 83 9.97 -16.78 2.10
C LEU A 83 9.59 -18.09 2.80
N GLU A 84 8.34 -18.56 2.70
CA GLU A 84 7.89 -19.84 3.27
C GLU A 84 8.46 -21.04 2.51
N LYS A 85 8.67 -20.93 1.19
CA LYS A 85 9.37 -21.96 0.41
C LYS A 85 10.89 -21.92 0.59
N THR A 86 11.40 -20.89 1.25
CA THR A 86 12.80 -20.83 1.66
C THR A 86 12.91 -21.06 3.16
N GLU A 87 13.10 -22.33 3.55
CA GLU A 87 14.35 -22.58 4.27
C GLU A 87 15.45 -21.95 3.42
N ILE A 88 15.88 -20.74 3.77
CA ILE A 88 17.07 -20.14 3.18
C ILE A 88 18.20 -21.04 3.64
N HIS A 89 18.42 -22.13 2.92
CA HIS A 89 19.61 -22.94 3.04
C HIS A 89 20.76 -21.95 2.94
N THR A 90 21.56 -21.88 3.99
CA THR A 90 22.82 -21.16 3.98
C THR A 90 23.63 -21.65 2.78
N GLY A 91 23.70 -20.83 1.73
CA GLY A 91 24.27 -21.19 0.43
C GLY A 91 24.80 -19.98 -0.32
N LEU A 92 25.70 -20.23 -1.27
CA LEU A 92 26.33 -19.19 -2.09
C LEU A 92 25.32 -18.59 -3.08
N TYR A 93 25.22 -17.26 -3.10
CA TYR A 93 24.46 -16.53 -4.11
C TYR A 93 25.40 -15.85 -5.11
N GLU A 94 25.04 -15.92 -6.39
CA GLU A 94 25.65 -15.11 -7.44
C GLU A 94 24.75 -13.89 -7.71
N ILE A 95 25.28 -12.70 -7.44
CA ILE A 95 24.64 -11.44 -7.77
C ILE A 95 25.46 -10.69 -8.81
N THR A 96 24.82 -10.21 -9.87
CA THR A 96 25.46 -9.35 -10.87
C THR A 96 24.97 -7.92 -10.71
N ILE A 97 25.80 -7.06 -10.12
CA ILE A 97 25.51 -5.63 -9.98
C ILE A 97 26.12 -4.89 -11.18
N LYS A 98 25.30 -4.14 -11.92
CA LYS A 98 25.76 -3.27 -13.01
C LYS A 98 25.59 -1.80 -12.64
N LYS A 99 26.68 -1.04 -12.70
CA LYS A 99 26.68 0.41 -12.50
C LYS A 99 26.02 1.09 -13.69
N VAL A 100 24.94 1.82 -13.47
CA VAL A 100 24.34 2.68 -14.48
C VAL A 100 25.09 4.01 -14.55
N LYS A 101 25.37 4.51 -15.77
CA LYS A 101 25.90 5.85 -15.97
C LYS A 101 24.74 6.84 -15.78
N THR A 102 24.72 7.55 -14.66
CA THR A 102 23.89 8.76 -14.53
C THR A 102 24.55 9.83 -15.40
N GLY A 103 24.00 10.06 -16.61
CA GLY A 103 24.43 11.15 -17.47
C GLY A 103 24.20 12.48 -16.75
N GLY A 104 25.26 13.07 -16.23
CA GLY A 104 25.23 14.46 -15.76
C GLY A 104 25.08 15.36 -16.98
N HIS A 105 23.90 15.95 -17.15
CA HIS A 105 23.71 17.10 -18.02
C HIS A 105 24.58 18.24 -17.47
N LYS A 106 25.56 18.66 -18.28
CA LYS A 106 26.22 19.96 -18.15
C LYS A 106 25.22 21.08 -18.45
#